data_AF-A0A9P7L6V6-F1
#
_entry.id   AF-A0A9P7L6V6-F1
#
_cell.length_a   1.000
_cell.length_b   1.000
_cell.length_c   1.000
_cell.angle_alpha   90.00
_cell.angle_beta   90.00
_cell.angle_gamma   90.00
#
_symmetry.space_group_name_H-M   'P 1'
#
loop_
_entity.id
_entity.type
_entity.pdbx_description
1 polymer ?
#
loop_
_entity_poly.entity_id
_entity_poly.type
_entity_poly.pdbx_seq_one_letter_code
_entity_poly.pdbx_strand_id
1 'polypeptide(L)'
;MSMVISGAVLLGPALATISVVQSIAAEIMPMKWRVVSNALAFAGGAFGGIVGSLGGGKLASNSPSGWRNIYWLQAALHLSTVLILYFAYWPLPIQKPHRSLKKFIYDCDPIGSVLYVCGASLLLLGLNWSGGAYSWGSSHVLAPFLTGVVALILFGLYEWKGRVDGLIAHELFEHGPNFTLSFVGITIEGWIFYGAVTNIIPTEMVNLGFASTPWDVSLRQIINTISALLMSLAIM
;
A
#
# COMPACT_ATOMS: atom_id res chain seq x y z
N MET A 1 4.40 -19.08 13.50
CA MET A 1 4.49 -19.03 12.03
C MET A 1 3.13 -19.00 11.37
N SER A 2 2.20 -19.91 11.69
CA SER A 2 0.82 -19.88 11.16
C SER A 2 0.14 -18.51 11.29
N MET A 3 0.19 -17.89 12.48
CA MET A 3 -0.46 -16.58 12.70
C MET A 3 0.07 -15.46 11.80
N VAL A 4 1.38 -15.41 11.53
CA VAL A 4 1.96 -14.38 10.64
C VAL A 4 1.47 -14.58 9.22
N ILE A 5 1.46 -15.83 8.74
CA ILE A 5 1.02 -16.18 7.40
C ILE A 5 -0.47 -15.88 7.23
N SER A 6 -1.31 -16.39 8.13
CA SER A 6 -2.75 -16.16 8.10
C SER A 6 -3.09 -14.67 8.24
N GLY A 7 -2.41 -13.96 9.14
CA GLY A 7 -2.56 -12.51 9.29
C GLY A 7 -2.21 -11.77 8.02
N ALA A 8 -1.05 -12.04 7.41
CA ALA A 8 -0.63 -11.40 6.16
C ALA A 8 -1.61 -11.65 5.01
N VAL A 9 -2.13 -12.88 4.88
CA VAL A 9 -3.14 -13.23 3.86
C VAL A 9 -4.44 -12.44 4.04
N LEU A 10 -4.90 -12.24 5.28
CA LEU A 10 -6.10 -11.45 5.56
C LEU A 10 -5.89 -9.95 5.36
N LEU A 11 -4.70 -9.45 5.69
CA LEU A 11 -4.36 -8.03 5.59
C LEU A 11 -4.06 -7.57 4.16
N GLY A 12 -3.54 -8.44 3.30
CA GLY A 12 -3.23 -8.11 1.90
C GLY A 12 -4.40 -7.45 1.17
N PRO A 13 -5.59 -8.10 1.13
CA PRO A 13 -6.78 -7.50 0.52
C PRO A 13 -7.23 -6.20 1.19
N ALA A 14 -7.05 -6.05 2.52
CA ALA A 14 -7.40 -4.84 3.23
C ALA A 14 -6.57 -3.63 2.77
N LEU A 15 -5.28 -3.81 2.48
CA LEU A 15 -4.43 -2.74 1.94
C LEU A 15 -4.89 -2.27 0.56
N ALA A 16 -5.41 -3.17 -0.27
CA ALA A 16 -5.93 -2.81 -1.59
C ALA A 16 -7.16 -1.87 -1.53
N THR A 17 -7.88 -1.84 -0.40
CA THR A 17 -9.06 -0.98 -0.22
C THR A 17 -8.73 0.48 0.09
N ILE A 18 -7.46 0.83 0.33
CA ILE A 18 -7.08 2.20 0.67
C ILE A 18 -7.42 3.20 -0.45
N SER A 19 -7.41 2.75 -1.71
CA SER A 19 -7.78 3.56 -2.88
C SER A 19 -9.25 4.01 -2.83
N VAL A 20 -10.14 3.25 -2.18
CA VAL A 20 -11.55 3.59 -2.01
C VAL A 20 -11.74 4.82 -1.11
N VAL A 21 -10.83 5.07 -0.17
CA VAL A 21 -10.91 6.25 0.71
C VAL A 21 -10.85 7.55 -0.12
N GLN A 22 -10.04 7.56 -1.18
CA GLN A 22 -9.92 8.71 -2.07
C GLN A 22 -11.16 8.92 -2.95
N SER A 23 -11.91 7.85 -3.27
CA SER A 23 -13.16 7.98 -4.04
C SER A 23 -14.30 8.56 -3.20
N ILE A 24 -14.33 8.30 -1.88
CA ILE A 24 -15.34 8.86 -0.97
C ILE A 24 -15.34 10.39 -1.05
N ALA A 25 -14.18 11.03 -0.93
CA ALA A 25 -14.06 12.48 -1.03
C ALA A 25 -14.59 13.03 -2.36
N ALA A 26 -14.40 12.28 -3.46
CA ALA A 26 -14.90 12.66 -4.77
C ALA A 26 -16.44 12.60 -4.86
N GLU A 27 -17.09 11.68 -4.14
CA GLU A 27 -18.54 11.51 -4.14
C GLU A 27 -19.28 12.52 -3.25
N ILE A 28 -18.75 12.80 -2.06
CA ILE A 28 -19.46 13.62 -1.06
C ILE A 28 -19.10 15.12 -1.10
N MET A 29 -17.93 15.48 -1.62
CA MET A 29 -17.43 16.87 -1.56
C MET A 29 -17.40 17.57 -2.94
N PRO A 30 -17.78 18.86 -3.01
CA PRO A 30 -17.53 19.70 -4.19
C PRO A 30 -16.03 19.79 -4.53
N MET A 31 -15.68 19.95 -5.82
CA MET A 31 -14.28 19.93 -6.29
C MET A 31 -13.33 20.84 -5.50
N LYS A 32 -13.78 22.05 -5.11
CA LYS A 32 -13.00 23.02 -4.34
C LYS A 32 -12.50 22.48 -2.99
N TRP A 33 -13.25 21.58 -2.35
CA TRP A 33 -12.92 21.03 -1.04
C TRP A 33 -12.21 19.69 -1.10
N ARG A 34 -12.08 19.09 -2.29
CA ARG A 34 -11.40 17.79 -2.46
C ARG A 34 -9.93 17.85 -2.06
N VAL A 35 -9.25 18.98 -2.30
CA VAL A 35 -7.86 19.18 -1.86
C VAL A 35 -7.74 19.12 -0.35
N VAL A 36 -8.59 19.86 0.37
CA VAL A 36 -8.63 19.86 1.84
C VAL A 36 -8.99 18.47 2.37
N SER A 37 -9.97 17.80 1.75
CA SER A 37 -10.34 16.42 2.12
C SER A 37 -9.18 15.43 1.97
N ASN A 38 -8.42 15.52 0.87
CA ASN A 38 -7.25 14.68 0.65
C ASN A 38 -6.15 14.99 1.66
N ALA A 39 -5.90 16.27 1.97
CA ALA A 39 -4.92 16.67 2.99
C ALA A 39 -5.31 16.14 4.39
N LEU A 40 -6.58 16.21 4.77
CA LEU A 40 -7.08 15.61 6.00
C LEU A 40 -6.96 14.08 6.00
N ALA A 41 -7.19 13.43 4.85
CA ALA A 41 -6.97 11.99 4.72
C ALA A 41 -5.49 11.61 4.91
N PHE A 42 -4.57 12.39 4.35
CA PHE A 42 -3.12 12.22 4.57
C PHE A 42 -2.72 12.47 6.03
N ALA A 43 -3.26 13.51 6.68
CA ALA A 43 -3.03 13.77 8.10
C ALA A 43 -3.55 12.61 8.97
N GLY A 44 -4.72 12.06 8.64
CA GLY A 44 -5.26 10.85 9.26
C GLY A 44 -4.36 9.62 9.05
N GLY A 45 -3.81 9.45 7.85
CA GLY A 45 -2.82 8.42 7.55
C GLY A 45 -1.53 8.55 8.36
N ALA A 46 -0.99 9.77 8.48
CA ALA A 46 0.19 10.06 9.30
C ALA A 46 -0.09 9.79 10.79
N PHE A 47 -1.25 10.20 11.30
CA PHE A 47 -1.68 9.86 12.66
C PHE A 47 -1.79 8.34 12.87
N GLY A 48 -2.40 7.63 11.91
CA GLY A 48 -2.45 6.17 11.90
C GLY A 48 -1.06 5.54 11.91
N GLY A 49 -0.10 6.11 11.20
CA GLY A 49 1.31 5.72 11.23
C GLY A 49 1.94 5.87 12.62
N ILE A 50 1.66 6.97 13.34
CA ILE A 50 2.15 7.18 14.71
C ILE A 50 1.58 6.10 15.65
N VAL A 51 0.27 5.88 15.59
CA VAL A 51 -0.42 4.85 16.40
C VAL A 51 0.11 3.46 16.07
N GLY A 52 0.31 3.16 14.78
CA GLY A 52 0.83 1.89 14.31
C GLY A 52 2.27 1.63 14.79
N SER A 53 3.18 2.58 14.59
CA SER A 53 4.58 2.45 15.00
C SER A 53 4.73 2.35 16.52
N LEU A 54 4.08 3.23 17.28
CA LEU A 54 4.17 3.23 18.74
C LEU A 54 3.45 2.03 19.36
N GLY A 55 2.23 1.77 18.94
CA GLY A 55 1.44 0.64 19.38
C GLY A 55 2.16 -0.67 19.07
N GLY A 56 2.68 -0.82 17.85
CA GLY A 56 3.44 -1.99 17.42
C GLY A 56 4.71 -2.20 18.25
N GLY A 57 5.52 -1.15 18.44
CA GLY A 57 6.74 -1.22 19.25
C GLY A 57 6.47 -1.58 20.70
N LYS A 58 5.43 -0.99 21.30
CA LYS A 58 5.05 -1.28 22.70
C LYS A 58 4.52 -2.70 22.85
N LEU A 59 3.60 -3.12 21.99
CA LEU A 59 3.02 -4.47 22.02
C LEU A 59 4.10 -5.54 21.81
N ALA A 60 5.03 -5.31 20.88
CA ALA A 60 6.16 -6.20 20.63
C ALA A 60 7.15 -6.25 21.81
N SER A 61 7.31 -5.16 22.56
CA SER A 61 8.22 -5.09 23.71
C SER A 61 7.63 -5.69 25.00
N ASN A 62 6.31 -5.86 25.09
CA ASN A 62 5.66 -6.33 26.32
C ASN A 62 5.93 -7.81 26.64
N SER A 63 6.09 -8.66 25.62
CA SER A 63 6.42 -10.08 25.80
C SER A 63 6.99 -10.68 24.51
N PRO A 64 7.71 -11.81 24.56
CA PRO A 64 8.21 -12.50 23.36
C PRO A 64 7.11 -12.86 22.35
N SER A 65 5.87 -13.03 22.81
CA SER A 65 4.70 -13.28 21.97
C SER A 65 3.87 -12.04 21.66
N GLY A 66 4.24 -10.87 22.19
CA GLY A 66 3.44 -9.65 22.16
C GLY A 66 3.21 -9.07 20.77
N TRP A 67 4.10 -9.36 19.80
CA TRP A 67 3.93 -8.99 18.39
C TRP A 67 2.62 -9.51 17.78
N ARG A 68 2.05 -10.61 18.31
CA ARG A 68 0.77 -11.16 17.85
C ARG A 68 -0.38 -10.19 18.04
N ASN A 69 -0.30 -9.34 19.06
CA ASN A 69 -1.33 -8.35 19.38
C ASN A 69 -1.40 -7.23 18.33
N ILE A 70 -0.40 -7.09 17.46
CA ILE A 70 -0.42 -6.14 16.33
C ILE A 70 -1.56 -6.51 15.38
N TYR A 71 -1.77 -7.80 15.10
CA TYR A 71 -2.87 -8.26 14.24
C TYR A 71 -4.24 -7.99 14.86
N TRP A 72 -4.36 -8.13 16.18
CA TRP A 72 -5.60 -7.82 16.90
C TRP A 72 -5.89 -6.31 16.93
N LEU A 73 -4.86 -5.49 17.14
CA LEU A 73 -4.96 -4.04 17.04
C LEU A 73 -5.43 -3.63 15.64
N GLN A 74 -4.84 -4.20 14.59
CA GLN A 74 -5.23 -3.93 13.22
C GLN A 74 -6.66 -4.39 12.91
N ALA A 75 -7.07 -5.57 13.38
CA ALA A 75 -8.44 -6.03 13.25
C ALA A 75 -9.44 -5.08 13.93
N ALA A 76 -9.11 -4.56 15.12
CA ALA A 76 -9.94 -3.58 15.82
C ALA A 76 -10.05 -2.25 15.05
N LEU A 77 -8.95 -1.77 14.45
CA LEU A 77 -8.96 -0.57 13.62
C LEU A 77 -9.78 -0.76 12.33
N HIS A 78 -9.68 -1.92 11.67
CA HIS A 78 -10.52 -2.20 10.50
C HIS A 78 -12.00 -2.33 10.88
N LEU A 79 -12.30 -2.95 12.02
CA LEU A 79 -13.67 -3.02 12.53
C LEU A 79 -14.22 -1.62 12.82
N SER A 80 -13.42 -0.73 13.42
CA SER A 80 -13.85 0.65 13.67
C SER A 80 -14.10 1.41 12.37
N THR A 81 -13.27 1.22 11.33
CA THR A 81 -13.53 1.78 10.00
C THR A 81 -14.87 1.29 9.43
N VAL A 82 -15.15 -0.01 9.51
CA VAL A 82 -16.43 -0.57 9.04
C VAL A 82 -17.61 0.03 9.78
N LEU A 83 -17.52 0.16 11.12
CA LEU A 83 -18.57 0.75 11.93
C LEU A 83 -18.78 2.24 11.59
N ILE A 84 -17.69 3.01 11.44
CA ILE A 84 -17.76 4.43 11.06
C ILE A 84 -18.42 4.57 9.69
N LEU A 85 -18.01 3.79 8.69
CA LEU A 85 -18.63 3.85 7.36
C LEU A 85 -20.11 3.47 7.43
N TYR A 86 -20.46 2.43 8.18
CA TYR A 86 -21.86 2.00 8.35
C TYR A 86 -22.74 3.08 9.00
N PHE A 87 -22.21 3.80 10.00
CA PHE A 87 -22.95 4.81 10.78
C PHE A 87 -22.71 6.26 10.35
N ALA A 88 -21.88 6.55 9.37
CA ALA A 88 -21.57 7.93 8.99
C ALA A 88 -21.50 8.16 7.47
N TYR A 89 -21.44 7.12 6.65
CA TYR A 89 -21.33 7.24 5.20
C TYR A 89 -22.62 6.77 4.51
N TRP A 90 -23.42 7.75 4.08
CA TRP A 90 -24.65 7.55 3.31
C TRP A 90 -24.58 8.33 1.99
N PRO A 91 -23.92 7.78 0.96
CA PRO A 91 -23.83 8.43 -0.34
C PRO A 91 -25.22 8.53 -0.99
N LEU A 92 -25.41 9.55 -1.82
CA LEU A 92 -26.64 9.67 -2.62
C LEU A 92 -26.79 8.43 -3.51
N PRO A 93 -28.03 7.90 -3.67
CA PRO A 93 -28.25 6.74 -4.51
C PRO A 93 -27.88 7.06 -5.96
N ILE A 94 -26.75 6.53 -6.41
CA ILE A 94 -26.35 6.57 -7.81
C ILE A 94 -27.17 5.50 -8.54
N GLN A 95 -27.77 5.85 -9.67
CA GLN A 95 -28.40 4.86 -10.55
C GLN A 95 -27.33 3.87 -11.01
N LYS A 96 -27.34 2.67 -10.42
CA LYS A 96 -26.44 1.59 -10.82
C LYS A 96 -27.05 0.96 -12.07
N PRO A 97 -26.44 1.10 -13.26
CA PRO A 97 -26.92 0.36 -14.42
C PRO A 97 -26.84 -1.12 -14.10
N HIS A 98 -27.91 -1.87 -14.40
CA HIS A 98 -27.91 -3.32 -14.21
C HIS A 98 -26.88 -3.93 -15.16
N ARG A 99 -25.74 -4.36 -14.63
CA ARG A 99 -24.67 -5.02 -15.39
C ARG A 99 -24.68 -6.51 -15.08
N SER A 100 -24.53 -7.34 -16.11
CA SER A 100 -24.29 -8.76 -15.91
C SER A 100 -22.95 -8.98 -15.21
N LEU A 101 -22.86 -9.99 -14.34
CA LEU A 101 -21.63 -10.33 -13.61
C LEU A 101 -20.44 -10.52 -14.57
N LYS A 102 -20.69 -11.14 -15.73
CA LYS A 102 -19.68 -11.33 -16.77
C LYS A 102 -19.11 -10.00 -17.29
N LYS A 103 -19.98 -9.02 -17.55
CA LYS A 103 -19.53 -7.70 -17.99
C LYS A 103 -18.76 -6.98 -16.88
N PHE A 104 -19.22 -7.06 -15.64
CA PHE A 104 -18.51 -6.49 -14.50
C PHE A 104 -17.08 -7.05 -14.36
N ILE A 105 -16.93 -8.38 -14.41
CA ILE A 105 -15.61 -9.03 -14.34
C ILE A 105 -14.73 -8.61 -15.52
N TYR A 106 -15.29 -8.55 -16.73
CA TYR A 106 -14.53 -8.13 -17.91
C TYR A 106 -14.07 -6.67 -17.82
N ASP A 107 -14.93 -5.78 -17.32
CA ASP A 107 -14.62 -4.35 -17.09
C ASP A 107 -13.48 -4.18 -16.05
N CYS A 108 -13.24 -5.15 -15.15
CA CYS A 108 -12.11 -5.16 -14.20
C CYS A 108 -10.78 -5.65 -14.80
N ASP A 109 -10.74 -5.91 -16.10
CA ASP A 109 -9.56 -6.43 -16.81
C ASP A 109 -8.88 -7.63 -16.14
N PRO A 110 -9.48 -8.83 -16.24
CA PRO A 110 -8.96 -10.00 -15.54
C PRO A 110 -7.59 -10.44 -16.07
N ILE A 111 -7.29 -10.21 -17.36
CA ILE A 111 -6.02 -10.61 -17.96
C ILE A 111 -4.89 -9.70 -17.50
N GLY A 112 -5.01 -8.37 -17.67
CA GLY A 112 -3.99 -7.44 -17.21
C GLY A 112 -3.86 -7.45 -15.69
N SER A 113 -4.97 -7.59 -14.95
CA SER A 113 -4.95 -7.78 -13.49
C SER A 113 -4.13 -9.00 -13.07
N VAL A 114 -4.31 -10.16 -13.72
CA VAL A 114 -3.53 -11.36 -13.39
C VAL A 114 -2.05 -11.17 -13.76
N LEU A 115 -1.75 -10.64 -14.94
CA LEU A 115 -0.35 -10.37 -15.35
C LEU A 115 0.34 -9.42 -14.37
N TYR A 116 -0.33 -8.34 -13.97
CA TYR A 116 0.19 -7.37 -13.02
C TYR A 116 0.37 -7.95 -11.62
N VAL A 117 -0.67 -8.54 -11.04
CA VAL A 117 -0.65 -9.06 -9.66
C VAL A 117 0.36 -10.21 -9.54
N CYS A 118 0.33 -11.19 -10.45
CA CYS A 118 1.28 -12.29 -10.43
C CYS A 118 2.70 -11.82 -10.76
N GLY A 119 2.86 -10.94 -11.75
CA GLY A 119 4.15 -10.41 -12.16
C GLY A 119 4.84 -9.63 -11.03
N ALA A 120 4.14 -8.67 -10.43
CA ALA A 120 4.64 -7.91 -9.30
C ALA A 120 4.94 -8.81 -8.08
N SER A 121 4.04 -9.74 -7.76
CA SER A 121 4.23 -10.67 -6.63
C SER A 121 5.45 -11.55 -6.80
N LEU A 122 5.66 -12.14 -7.98
CA LEU A 122 6.81 -13.01 -8.27
C LEU A 122 8.13 -12.23 -8.31
N LEU A 123 8.12 -11.03 -8.90
CA LEU A 123 9.28 -10.14 -8.91
C LEU A 123 9.69 -9.79 -7.48
N LEU A 124 8.74 -9.35 -6.65
CA LEU A 124 8.98 -9.00 -5.25
C LEU A 124 9.42 -10.21 -4.42
N LEU A 125 8.85 -11.40 -4.68
CA LEU A 125 9.24 -12.64 -4.02
C LEU A 125 10.70 -13.00 -4.30
N GLY A 126 11.12 -12.94 -5.57
CA GLY A 126 12.51 -13.16 -5.96
C GLY A 126 13.47 -12.20 -5.26
N LEU A 127 13.15 -10.90 -5.27
CA LEU A 127 13.94 -9.88 -4.58
C LEU A 127 13.99 -10.10 -3.06
N ASN A 128 12.86 -10.44 -2.43
CA ASN A 128 12.79 -10.65 -0.99
C ASN A 128 13.62 -11.86 -0.52
N TRP A 129 13.78 -12.87 -1.38
CA TRP A 129 14.64 -14.03 -1.08
C TRP A 129 16.11 -13.82 -1.37
N SER A 130 16.43 -12.85 -2.25
CA SER A 130 17.79 -12.61 -2.72
C SER A 130 18.71 -12.11 -1.60
N GLY A 131 19.88 -12.74 -1.46
CA GLY A 131 20.92 -12.32 -0.51
C GLY A 131 20.63 -12.62 0.97
N GLY A 132 19.41 -13.02 1.32
CA GLY A 132 19.01 -13.44 2.67
C GLY A 132 18.81 -14.95 2.78
N ALA A 133 17.70 -15.44 2.24
CA ALA A 133 17.32 -16.86 2.32
C ALA A 133 18.03 -17.73 1.28
N TYR A 134 18.29 -17.18 0.09
CA TYR A 134 18.96 -17.86 -1.01
C TYR A 134 19.98 -16.92 -1.67
N SER A 135 21.04 -17.51 -2.25
CA SER A 135 21.99 -16.74 -3.05
C SER A 135 21.32 -16.18 -4.30
N TRP A 136 21.82 -15.05 -4.82
CA TRP A 136 21.29 -14.40 -6.02
C TRP A 136 21.22 -15.32 -7.24
N GLY A 137 22.18 -16.23 -7.40
CA GLY A 137 22.22 -17.20 -8.50
C GLY A 137 21.35 -18.44 -8.30
N SER A 138 20.66 -18.57 -7.15
CA SER A 138 19.81 -19.73 -6.88
C SER A 138 18.58 -19.75 -7.80
N SER A 139 18.16 -20.94 -8.22
CA SER A 139 16.92 -21.13 -8.99
C SER A 139 15.69 -20.61 -8.24
N HIS A 140 15.70 -20.67 -6.90
CA HIS A 140 14.63 -20.12 -6.07
C HIS A 140 14.50 -18.59 -6.18
N VAL A 141 15.57 -17.87 -6.52
CA VAL A 141 15.54 -16.41 -6.72
C VAL A 141 15.27 -16.10 -8.19
N LEU A 142 16.06 -16.67 -9.09
CA LEU A 142 16.02 -16.32 -10.52
C LEU A 142 14.69 -16.71 -11.17
N ALA A 143 14.10 -17.85 -10.84
CA ALA A 143 12.85 -18.30 -11.46
C ALA A 143 11.68 -17.33 -11.20
N PRO A 144 11.30 -17.00 -9.94
CA PRO A 144 10.23 -16.04 -9.70
C PRO A 144 10.61 -14.62 -10.15
N PHE A 145 11.86 -14.20 -9.98
CA PHE A 145 12.31 -12.87 -10.41
C PHE A 145 12.13 -12.67 -11.92
N LEU A 146 12.70 -13.56 -12.74
CA LEU A 146 12.62 -13.45 -14.20
C LEU A 146 11.19 -13.66 -14.72
N THR A 147 10.44 -14.59 -14.12
CA THR A 147 9.02 -14.78 -14.48
C THR A 147 8.21 -13.52 -14.18
N GLY A 148 8.46 -12.88 -13.03
CA GLY A 148 7.83 -11.62 -12.67
C GLY A 148 8.16 -10.49 -13.65
N VAL A 149 9.43 -10.33 -14.01
CA VAL A 149 9.87 -9.35 -15.02
C VAL A 149 9.17 -9.60 -16.37
N VAL A 150 9.17 -10.84 -16.86
CA VAL A 150 8.52 -11.19 -18.13
C VAL A 150 7.01 -10.92 -18.06
N ALA A 151 6.33 -11.30 -16.98
CA ALA A 151 4.91 -11.05 -16.81
C ALA A 151 4.56 -9.55 -16.78
N LEU A 152 5.40 -8.71 -16.16
CA LEU A 152 5.21 -7.26 -16.15
C LEU A 152 5.47 -6.61 -17.52
N ILE A 153 6.44 -7.13 -18.30
CA ILE A 153 6.63 -6.71 -19.69
C ILE A 153 5.41 -7.08 -20.53
N LEU A 154 4.90 -8.30 -20.38
CA LEU A 154 3.69 -8.75 -21.07
C LEU A 154 2.46 -7.94 -20.65
N PHE A 155 2.34 -7.57 -19.37
CA PHE A 155 1.31 -6.65 -18.88
C PHE A 155 1.40 -5.31 -19.62
N GLY A 156 2.59 -4.68 -19.67
CA GLY A 156 2.76 -3.41 -20.38
C GLY A 156 2.43 -3.50 -21.88
N LEU A 157 2.82 -4.59 -22.55
CA LEU A 157 2.48 -4.81 -23.96
C LEU A 157 0.98 -5.05 -24.17
N TYR A 158 0.34 -5.80 -23.28
CA TYR A 158 -1.09 -6.08 -23.31
C TYR A 158 -1.92 -4.82 -23.06
N GLU A 159 -1.57 -4.02 -22.06
CA GLU A 159 -2.24 -2.73 -21.80
C GLU A 159 -2.00 -1.74 -22.93
N TRP A 160 -0.81 -1.74 -23.53
CA TRP A 160 -0.53 -0.83 -24.63
C TRP A 160 -1.30 -1.17 -25.91
N LYS A 161 -1.36 -2.46 -26.30
CA LYS A 161 -1.87 -2.88 -27.62
C LYS A 161 -3.12 -3.76 -27.58
N GLY A 162 -3.31 -4.51 -26.51
CA GLY A 162 -4.36 -5.52 -26.37
C GLY A 162 -5.68 -4.99 -25.83
N ARG A 163 -5.66 -3.84 -25.14
CA ARG A 163 -6.85 -3.26 -24.53
C ARG A 163 -6.81 -1.73 -24.52
N VAL A 164 -7.96 -1.10 -24.80
CA VAL A 164 -8.13 0.37 -24.75
C VAL A 164 -8.81 0.84 -23.46
N ASP A 165 -9.60 -0.04 -22.85
CA ASP A 165 -10.31 0.17 -21.58
C ASP A 165 -9.63 -0.63 -20.45
N GLY A 166 -8.29 -0.66 -20.47
CA GLY A 166 -7.46 -1.45 -19.54
C GLY A 166 -7.33 -0.82 -18.16
N LEU A 167 -6.45 -1.40 -17.34
CA LEU A 167 -6.07 -0.86 -16.03
C LEU A 167 -5.35 0.49 -16.15
N ILE A 168 -4.62 0.72 -17.24
CA ILE A 168 -3.89 1.95 -17.52
C ILE A 168 -4.64 2.73 -18.61
N ALA A 169 -5.30 3.81 -18.21
CA ALA A 169 -5.98 4.72 -19.13
C ALA A 169 -4.96 5.45 -20.02
N HIS A 170 -5.03 5.25 -21.34
CA HIS A 170 -4.09 5.85 -22.32
C HIS A 170 -4.17 7.38 -22.33
N GLU A 171 -5.34 7.95 -22.03
CA GLU A 171 -5.60 9.39 -22.02
C GLU A 171 -4.67 10.15 -21.03
N LEU A 172 -4.17 9.44 -20.00
CA LEU A 172 -3.22 9.97 -19.03
C LEU A 172 -1.89 10.37 -19.69
N PHE A 173 -1.53 9.75 -20.80
CA PHE A 173 -0.26 9.99 -21.51
C PHE A 173 -0.39 10.94 -22.71
N GLU A 174 -1.60 11.26 -23.15
CA GLU A 174 -1.83 12.05 -24.37
C GLU A 174 -1.56 13.55 -24.17
N HIS A 175 -1.81 14.08 -22.98
CA HIS A 175 -1.83 15.52 -22.70
C HIS A 175 -0.51 16.07 -22.16
N GLY A 176 0.61 15.46 -22.54
CA GLY A 176 1.98 15.87 -22.17
C GLY A 176 2.62 15.01 -21.08
N PRO A 177 3.81 15.39 -20.57
CA PRO A 177 4.62 14.53 -19.71
C PRO A 177 4.16 14.50 -18.25
N ASN A 178 3.12 15.25 -17.87
CA ASN A 178 2.72 15.45 -16.48
C ASN A 178 2.44 14.14 -15.74
N PHE A 179 1.73 13.21 -16.37
CA PHE A 179 1.44 11.92 -15.76
C PHE A 179 2.71 11.10 -15.55
N THR A 180 3.55 10.97 -16.58
CA THR A 180 4.83 10.25 -16.50
C THR A 180 5.75 10.84 -15.43
N LEU A 181 5.87 12.17 -15.36
CA LEU A 181 6.67 12.85 -14.34
C LEU A 181 6.11 12.61 -12.93
N SER A 182 4.78 12.67 -12.77
CA SER A 182 4.12 12.39 -11.49
C SER A 182 4.30 10.94 -11.07
N PHE A 183 4.19 9.99 -12.01
CA PHE A 183 4.40 8.58 -11.78
C PHE A 183 5.83 8.26 -11.33
N VAL A 184 6.83 8.85 -11.99
CA VAL A 184 8.25 8.72 -11.57
C VAL A 184 8.44 9.32 -10.18
N GLY A 185 7.87 10.50 -9.91
CA GLY A 185 7.94 11.15 -8.61
C GLY A 185 7.36 10.28 -7.49
N ILE A 186 6.15 9.75 -7.67
CA ILE A 186 5.48 8.86 -6.71
C ILE A 186 6.24 7.53 -6.55
N THR A 187 6.85 7.01 -7.63
CA THR A 187 7.66 5.78 -7.55
C THR A 187 8.90 5.99 -6.67
N ILE A 188 9.59 7.12 -6.85
CA ILE A 188 10.76 7.49 -6.03
C ILE A 188 10.34 7.71 -4.58
N GLU A 189 9.24 8.44 -4.35
CA GLU A 189 8.68 8.68 -3.02
C GLU A 189 8.33 7.36 -2.31
N GLY A 190 7.63 6.46 -2.99
CA GLY A 190 7.28 5.15 -2.45
C GLY A 190 8.52 4.30 -2.10
N TRP A 191 9.58 4.34 -2.91
CA TRP A 191 10.84 3.68 -2.60
C TRP A 191 11.53 4.28 -1.37
N ILE A 192 11.58 5.60 -1.25
CA ILE A 192 12.14 6.28 -0.08
C ILE A 192 11.35 5.89 1.18
N PHE A 193 10.02 5.94 1.11
CA PHE A 193 9.17 5.63 2.25
C PHE A 193 9.28 4.15 2.67
N TYR A 194 8.96 3.21 1.78
CA TYR A 194 8.94 1.79 2.14
C TYR A 194 10.35 1.19 2.28
N GLY A 195 11.27 1.54 1.39
CA GLY A 195 12.63 1.01 1.39
C GLY A 195 13.50 1.65 2.47
N ALA A 196 13.79 2.94 2.31
CA ALA A 196 14.73 3.62 3.19
C ALA A 196 14.16 3.83 4.59
N VAL A 197 12.98 4.45 4.70
CA VAL A 197 12.42 4.88 5.99
C VAL A 197 11.90 3.72 6.82
N THR A 198 11.07 2.83 6.24
CA THR A 198 10.41 1.78 7.05
C THR A 198 11.23 0.52 7.25
N ASN A 199 12.26 0.26 6.43
CA ASN A 199 13.02 -1.00 6.47
C ASN A 199 14.50 -0.79 6.79
N ILE A 200 15.22 0.00 5.98
CA ILE A 200 16.68 0.17 6.14
C ILE A 200 17.01 0.91 7.45
N ILE A 201 16.40 2.06 7.70
CA ILE A 201 16.69 2.86 8.90
C ILE A 201 16.50 2.06 10.21
N PRO A 202 15.37 1.39 10.47
CA PRO A 202 15.23 0.56 11.68
C PRO A 202 16.27 -0.55 11.79
N THR A 203 16.60 -1.20 10.67
CA THR A 203 17.58 -2.29 10.65
C THR A 203 18.97 -1.79 11.02
N GLU A 204 19.39 -0.66 10.45
CA GLU A 204 20.66 -0.01 10.78
C GLU A 204 20.71 0.50 12.23
N MET A 205 19.61 1.06 12.73
CA MET A 205 19.52 1.49 14.14
C MET A 205 19.81 0.35 15.12
N VAL A 206 19.34 -0.86 14.81
CA VAL A 206 19.59 -2.06 15.63
C VAL A 206 21.01 -2.57 15.41
N ASN A 207 21.47 -2.69 14.16
CA ASN A 207 22.79 -3.22 13.83
C ASN A 207 23.94 -2.36 14.36
N LEU A 208 23.79 -1.04 14.34
CA LEU A 208 24.77 -0.09 14.85
C LEU A 208 24.65 0.15 16.36
N GLY A 209 23.68 -0.47 17.04
CA GLY A 209 23.49 -0.37 18.48
C GLY A 209 22.84 0.93 18.96
N PHE A 210 22.23 1.72 18.06
CA PHE A 210 21.51 2.95 18.43
C PHE A 210 20.15 2.68 19.11
N ALA A 211 19.57 1.50 18.91
CA ALA A 211 18.35 1.05 19.56
C ALA A 211 18.44 -0.43 19.93
N SER A 212 18.00 -0.79 21.14
CA SER A 212 18.08 -2.16 21.66
C SER A 212 16.72 -2.83 21.83
N THR A 213 15.64 -2.04 21.94
CA THR A 213 14.27 -2.56 22.07
C THR A 213 13.38 -2.13 20.90
N PRO A 214 12.34 -2.90 20.57
CA PRO A 214 11.35 -2.50 19.56
C PRO A 214 10.69 -1.15 19.90
N TRP A 215 10.53 -0.84 21.18
CA TRP A 215 10.04 0.45 21.65
C TRP A 215 10.98 1.60 21.31
N ASP A 216 12.29 1.44 21.50
CA ASP A 216 13.28 2.48 21.17
C ASP A 216 13.32 2.75 19.65
N VAL A 217 13.23 1.69 18.85
CA VAL A 217 13.12 1.81 17.38
C VAL A 217 11.88 2.61 17.01
N SER A 218 10.73 2.26 17.58
CA SER A 218 9.48 2.98 17.33
C SER A 218 9.54 4.44 17.76
N LEU A 219 10.09 4.74 18.94
CA LEU A 219 10.27 6.11 19.45
C LEU A 219 11.12 6.96 18.50
N ARG A 220 12.21 6.39 17.97
CA ARG A 220 13.09 7.09 17.03
C ARG A 220 12.43 7.31 15.68
N GLN A 221 11.61 6.37 15.21
CA GLN A 221 10.87 6.51 13.96
C GLN A 221 9.79 7.59 14.00
N ILE A 222 9.28 7.97 15.18
CA ILE A 222 8.25 9.01 15.32
C ILE A 222 8.68 10.31 14.62
N ILE A 223 9.98 10.64 14.62
CA ILE A 223 10.46 11.90 14.03
C ILE A 223 10.09 12.00 12.54
N ASN A 224 10.07 10.87 11.83
CA ASN A 224 9.69 10.82 10.42
C ASN A 224 8.17 11.04 10.27
N THR A 225 7.37 10.39 11.12
CA THR A 225 5.91 10.49 11.04
C THR A 225 5.37 11.83 11.55
N ILE A 226 5.99 12.45 12.56
CA ILE A 226 5.67 13.81 12.99
C ILE A 226 6.02 14.81 11.90
N SER A 227 7.18 14.67 11.26
CA SER A 227 7.57 15.52 10.14
C SER A 227 6.54 15.42 9.01
N ALA A 228 6.11 14.20 8.65
CA ALA A 228 5.06 13.98 7.66
C ALA A 228 3.72 14.62 8.07
N LEU A 229 3.32 14.49 9.34
CA LEU A 229 2.11 15.10 9.87
C LEU A 229 2.17 16.63 9.77
N LEU A 230 3.26 17.26 10.25
CA LEU A 230 3.43 18.71 10.20
C LEU A 230 3.43 19.24 8.75
N MET A 231 4.09 18.54 7.84
CA MET A 231 4.07 18.92 6.41
C MET A 231 2.69 18.75 5.80
N SER A 232 1.93 17.70 6.16
CA SER A 232 0.55 17.52 5.66
C SER A 232 -0.39 18.64 6.12
N LEU A 233 -0.17 19.18 7.32
CA LEU A 233 -0.92 20.32 7.84
C LEU A 233 -0.54 21.65 7.17
N ALA A 234 0.71 21.80 6.73
CA ALA A 234 1.21 23.01 6.07
C ALA A 234 0.69 23.19 4.64
N ILE A 235 0.16 22.12 4.03
CA ILE A 235 -0.39 22.11 2.67
C ILE A 235 -1.90 22.44 2.65
N MET A 236 -2.56 22.41 3.82
CA MET A 236 -3.97 22.83 4.00
C MET A 236 -4.12 24.35 4.02
#